data_AF-U1NFC4-F1
#
_entry.id   AF-U1NFC4-F1
#
_cell.length_a   1.000
_cell.length_b   1.000
_cell.length_c   1.000
_cell.angle_alpha   90.00
_cell.angle_beta   90.00
_cell.angle_gamma   90.00
#
_symmetry.space_group_name_H-M   'P 1'
#
loop_
_entity.id
_entity.type
_entity.pdbx_description
1 polymer ?
#
loop_
_entity_poly.entity_id
_entity_poly.type
_entity_poly.pdbx_seq_one_letter_code
_entity_poly.pdbx_strand_id
1 'polypeptide(L)'
;MTEYFEIHNRDGPARYGELRLTESISTPTCADDIMLDAGSLWTRERSISDVDVDTNSITILPHRAFPAGASERIQHSFDLTEASDEVADDFDMDVPVAVVVTPETADSYDADAYVLSNAQGFIGHASEFCESIIKTRNSIPTDTALYLTGVATPRNVATLAYAGVDLVDTKRARARGLQGFYLTTDNEYFLEDLTELSCSCPACKEGRANFNRKDCADHNAAALQAALTTVRQRIRHGRLRDYLEAQSRHDQWLIATLRTFDQQYKYSEKRTPIVRDTEFTAASEDTRYRPEVQRFANRVTTQYQNRFSSPLVLVPSSTVKPYSESQNYLQFRDAIRYRGHLVSISSQVGVVPMELELTYPAQQYSTVPTGRWSKDEISFAAQILERYLMRNEYSRVIAHVPDRGYGEICERVDSATTVSFEYTVVDNPTTTESLTNLMSTLEGESRYSKRERQHNIIKAMTDYQFGNNAGETLFADADLQTTSQYPKLRVRDAATVETGEGQQLAAIVSQYGVLAFTLAGARMWDNSDVATKRVEIDQFVPHGNVLAPGIVDADTEIRVGDEVIVEGSQAYGVGRAQMFGAEMIESTRGEGVKIRHMRQK
;
A
#
# COMPACT_ATOMS: atom_id res chain seq x y z
N MET A 1 5.32 -22.36 -15.12
CA MET A 1 5.81 -21.01 -14.77
C MET A 1 5.15 -20.02 -15.72
N THR A 2 4.52 -18.94 -15.24
CA THR A 2 3.80 -17.98 -16.11
C THR A 2 4.78 -17.11 -16.90
N GLU A 3 4.60 -17.04 -18.22
CA GLU A 3 5.34 -16.09 -19.08
C GLU A 3 4.52 -14.84 -19.39
N TYR A 4 3.20 -14.90 -19.14
CA TYR A 4 2.23 -14.03 -19.78
C TYR A 4 1.64 -12.95 -18.88
N PHE A 5 1.94 -12.93 -17.57
CA PHE A 5 1.48 -11.86 -16.68
C PHE A 5 2.63 -11.20 -15.90
N GLU A 6 2.67 -9.87 -15.92
CA GLU A 6 3.69 -9.07 -15.25
C GLU A 6 3.06 -7.95 -14.43
N ILE A 7 3.60 -7.68 -13.24
CA ILE A 7 3.07 -6.67 -12.33
C ILE A 7 4.01 -5.47 -12.31
N HIS A 8 3.48 -4.29 -12.65
CA HIS A 8 4.26 -3.06 -12.78
C HIS A 8 4.11 -2.13 -11.59
N ASN A 9 2.91 -2.01 -11.03
CA ASN A 9 2.64 -1.15 -9.87
C ASN A 9 1.57 -1.76 -8.96
N ARG A 10 1.55 -1.31 -7.70
CA ARG A 10 0.58 -1.75 -6.69
C ARG A 10 0.03 -0.58 -5.88
N ASP A 11 -1.23 -0.68 -5.50
CA ASP A 11 -1.86 0.14 -4.47
C ASP A 11 -2.58 -0.77 -3.46
N GLY A 12 -1.80 -1.29 -2.51
CA GLY A 12 -2.27 -2.38 -1.65
C GLY A 12 -2.36 -3.67 -2.46
N PRO A 13 -3.41 -4.49 -2.25
CA PRO A 13 -3.60 -5.71 -3.04
C PRO A 13 -3.92 -5.45 -4.52
N ALA A 14 -4.39 -4.26 -4.88
CA ALA A 14 -4.63 -3.89 -6.27
C ALA A 14 -3.33 -3.81 -7.06
N ARG A 15 -3.38 -4.28 -8.30
CA ARG A 15 -2.22 -4.39 -9.18
C ARG A 15 -2.53 -3.73 -10.51
N TYR A 16 -1.58 -2.94 -10.98
CA TYR A 16 -1.51 -2.53 -12.37
C TYR A 16 -0.52 -3.47 -13.03
N GLY A 17 -1.03 -4.41 -13.82
CA GLY A 17 -0.23 -5.41 -14.51
C GLY A 17 -0.36 -5.33 -16.01
N GLU A 18 0.27 -6.26 -16.68
CA GLU A 18 0.30 -6.43 -18.12
C GLU A 18 0.16 -7.91 -18.46
N LEU A 19 -0.86 -8.23 -19.25
CA LEU A 19 -0.98 -9.49 -19.97
C LEU A 19 -0.20 -9.37 -21.27
N ARG A 20 0.85 -10.18 -21.44
CA ARG A 20 1.76 -10.16 -22.59
C ARG A 20 1.31 -11.13 -23.67
N LEU A 21 0.08 -10.92 -24.13
CA LEU A 21 -0.40 -11.50 -25.38
C LEU A 21 0.35 -10.83 -26.55
N THR A 22 0.15 -11.29 -27.78
CA THR A 22 0.77 -10.65 -28.97
C THR A 22 0.60 -9.13 -28.99
N GLU A 23 -0.58 -8.65 -28.58
CA GLU A 23 -0.78 -7.26 -28.18
C GLU A 23 -0.88 -7.18 -26.65
N SER A 24 0.06 -6.49 -26.01
CA SER A 24 0.06 -6.32 -24.55
C SER A 24 -1.18 -5.58 -24.05
N ILE A 25 -1.80 -6.12 -22.99
CA ILE A 25 -3.02 -5.56 -22.39
C ILE A 25 -2.78 -5.21 -20.93
N SER A 26 -3.07 -3.96 -20.56
CA SER A 26 -2.96 -3.51 -19.17
C SER A 26 -4.12 -4.00 -18.30
N THR A 27 -3.83 -4.47 -17.09
CA THR A 27 -4.82 -4.92 -16.10
C THR A 27 -4.96 -3.93 -14.92
N PRO A 28 -6.11 -3.89 -14.21
CA PRO A 28 -7.30 -4.70 -14.43
C PRO A 28 -8.04 -4.38 -15.73
N THR A 29 -8.64 -5.37 -16.39
CA THR A 29 -9.36 -5.21 -17.66
C THR A 29 -10.51 -6.21 -17.85
N CYS A 30 -11.34 -5.97 -18.86
CA CYS A 30 -12.32 -6.97 -19.30
C CYS A 30 -11.65 -8.05 -20.15
N ALA A 31 -12.02 -9.31 -19.92
CA ALA A 31 -11.46 -10.48 -20.58
C ALA A 31 -12.35 -11.02 -21.73
N ASP A 32 -13.46 -10.33 -22.06
CA ASP A 32 -14.48 -10.80 -23.02
C ASP A 32 -13.89 -11.21 -24.39
N ASP A 33 -12.89 -10.48 -24.88
CA ASP A 33 -12.31 -10.65 -26.22
C ASP A 33 -10.95 -11.38 -26.22
N ILE A 34 -10.49 -11.85 -25.06
CA ILE A 34 -9.14 -12.43 -24.87
C ILE A 34 -9.17 -13.77 -24.16
N MET A 35 -10.33 -14.42 -24.13
CA MET A 35 -10.54 -15.71 -23.47
C MET A 35 -11.11 -16.72 -24.47
N LEU A 36 -10.46 -17.87 -24.58
CA LEU A 36 -10.90 -19.02 -25.36
C LEU A 36 -11.26 -20.16 -24.42
N ASP A 37 -12.48 -20.66 -24.45
CA ASP A 37 -12.96 -21.69 -23.52
C ASP A 37 -13.03 -23.07 -24.18
N ALA A 38 -12.16 -24.00 -23.77
CA ALA A 38 -12.17 -25.40 -24.21
C ALA A 38 -13.43 -26.16 -23.76
N GLY A 39 -14.15 -25.62 -22.79
CA GLY A 39 -15.50 -26.00 -22.43
C GLY A 39 -15.59 -26.98 -21.27
N SER A 40 -16.83 -27.26 -20.88
CA SER A 40 -17.10 -28.02 -19.66
C SER A 40 -16.99 -29.53 -19.84
N LEU A 41 -16.21 -30.15 -18.94
CA LEU A 41 -16.09 -31.59 -18.75
C LEU A 41 -17.31 -32.23 -18.07
N TRP A 42 -18.30 -31.45 -17.60
CA TRP A 42 -19.54 -32.00 -17.03
C TRP A 42 -20.45 -32.63 -18.11
N THR A 43 -20.35 -32.12 -19.33
CA THR A 43 -21.28 -32.49 -20.41
C THR A 43 -20.74 -33.58 -21.32
N ARG A 44 -19.43 -33.55 -21.59
CA ARG A 44 -18.70 -34.51 -22.41
C ARG A 44 -17.21 -34.34 -22.16
N GLU A 45 -16.42 -35.32 -22.57
CA GLU A 45 -14.97 -35.18 -22.67
C GLU A 45 -14.62 -34.05 -23.65
N ARG A 46 -13.56 -33.32 -23.31
CA ARG A 46 -13.05 -32.15 -24.03
C ARG A 46 -11.54 -32.19 -24.03
N SER A 47 -10.95 -31.68 -25.09
CA SER A 47 -9.50 -31.47 -25.19
C SER A 47 -9.21 -30.02 -25.54
N ILE A 48 -8.01 -29.55 -25.19
CA ILE A 48 -7.54 -28.23 -25.63
C ILE A 48 -7.52 -28.11 -27.16
N SER A 49 -7.30 -29.22 -27.88
CA SER A 49 -7.36 -29.29 -29.34
C SER A 49 -8.77 -29.04 -29.93
N ASP A 50 -9.81 -28.97 -29.09
CA ASP A 50 -11.16 -28.63 -29.52
C ASP A 50 -11.32 -27.12 -29.84
N VAL A 51 -10.31 -26.30 -29.51
CA VAL A 51 -10.32 -24.84 -29.71
C VAL A 51 -9.09 -24.41 -30.50
N ASP A 52 -9.25 -23.36 -31.30
CA ASP A 52 -8.16 -22.75 -32.07
C ASP A 52 -7.31 -21.89 -31.14
N VAL A 53 -6.30 -22.51 -30.53
CA VAL A 53 -5.40 -21.89 -29.55
C VAL A 53 -4.41 -20.95 -30.23
N ASP A 54 -4.20 -19.77 -29.64
CA ASP A 54 -3.24 -18.79 -30.13
C ASP A 54 -2.55 -18.02 -28.98
N THR A 55 -1.55 -17.20 -29.34
CA THR A 55 -0.84 -16.33 -28.39
C THR A 55 -1.53 -14.97 -28.18
N ASN A 56 -2.68 -14.74 -28.83
CA ASN A 56 -3.46 -13.50 -28.70
C ASN A 56 -4.51 -13.59 -27.59
N SER A 57 -4.80 -14.80 -27.10
CA SER A 57 -5.90 -15.09 -26.17
C SER A 57 -5.46 -16.09 -25.12
N ILE A 58 -6.01 -15.97 -23.91
CA ILE A 58 -5.78 -16.93 -22.82
C ILE A 58 -6.74 -18.11 -23.00
N THR A 59 -6.21 -19.33 -23.07
CA THR A 59 -7.01 -20.54 -23.24
C THR A 59 -7.41 -21.11 -21.88
N ILE A 60 -8.70 -21.06 -21.55
CA ILE A 60 -9.27 -21.76 -20.41
C ILE A 60 -9.28 -23.25 -20.73
N LEU A 61 -8.54 -24.01 -19.93
CA LEU A 61 -8.44 -25.47 -20.09
C LEU A 61 -9.80 -26.15 -19.88
N PRO A 62 -9.99 -27.37 -20.42
CA PRO A 62 -11.16 -28.19 -20.12
C PRO A 62 -11.41 -28.28 -18.62
N HIS A 63 -12.63 -27.99 -18.18
CA HIS A 63 -12.85 -27.75 -16.75
C HIS A 63 -14.18 -28.27 -16.20
N ARG A 64 -14.20 -28.48 -14.88
CA ARG A 64 -15.40 -28.76 -14.08
C ARG A 64 -15.70 -27.58 -13.16
N ALA A 65 -16.37 -26.57 -13.72
CA ALA A 65 -16.80 -25.39 -12.94
C ALA A 65 -17.84 -25.80 -11.89
N PHE A 66 -17.70 -25.29 -10.67
CA PHE A 66 -18.66 -25.51 -9.60
C PHE A 66 -19.54 -24.28 -9.37
N PRO A 67 -20.85 -24.47 -9.17
CA PRO A 67 -21.72 -23.41 -8.67
C PRO A 67 -21.40 -23.11 -7.20
N ALA A 68 -21.82 -21.94 -6.75
CA ALA A 68 -21.77 -21.59 -5.33
C ALA A 68 -22.56 -22.59 -4.47
N GLY A 69 -22.02 -22.89 -3.28
CA GLY A 69 -22.62 -23.84 -2.34
C GLY A 69 -22.39 -25.32 -2.67
N ALA A 70 -21.60 -25.65 -3.71
CA ALA A 70 -21.13 -27.02 -3.92
C ALA A 70 -20.34 -27.50 -2.68
N SER A 71 -20.57 -28.73 -2.21
CA SER A 71 -19.87 -29.22 -1.01
C SER A 71 -18.37 -29.41 -1.28
N GLU A 72 -17.51 -29.02 -0.34
CA GLU A 72 -16.04 -29.20 -0.41
C GLU A 72 -15.64 -30.62 -0.81
N ARG A 73 -16.29 -31.64 -0.22
CA ARG A 73 -16.05 -33.05 -0.56
C ARG A 73 -16.23 -33.35 -2.04
N ILE A 74 -17.28 -32.80 -2.66
CA ILE A 74 -17.54 -32.98 -4.09
C ILE A 74 -16.49 -32.23 -4.91
N GLN A 75 -16.17 -30.99 -4.52
CA GLN A 75 -15.17 -30.18 -5.22
C GLN A 75 -13.81 -30.90 -5.28
N HIS A 76 -13.32 -31.41 -4.14
CA HIS A 76 -12.07 -32.18 -4.09
C HIS A 76 -12.13 -33.55 -4.77
N SER A 77 -13.32 -34.15 -4.94
CA SER A 77 -13.44 -35.44 -5.65
C SER A 77 -13.25 -35.31 -7.17
N PHE A 78 -13.27 -34.09 -7.68
CA PHE A 78 -13.08 -33.76 -9.08
C PHE A 78 -12.03 -32.66 -9.25
N ASP A 79 -11.14 -32.52 -8.26
CA ASP A 79 -10.08 -31.53 -8.26
C ASP A 79 -9.15 -31.75 -9.45
N LEU A 80 -8.52 -30.67 -9.90
CA LEU A 80 -7.85 -30.61 -11.21
C LEU A 80 -6.68 -31.61 -11.35
N THR A 81 -6.13 -32.14 -10.27
CA THR A 81 -4.92 -32.99 -10.25
C THR A 81 -4.94 -34.20 -11.19
N GLU A 82 -6.07 -34.81 -11.51
CA GLU A 82 -6.08 -35.91 -12.51
C GLU A 82 -6.34 -35.44 -13.95
N ALA A 83 -6.97 -34.28 -14.16
CA ALA A 83 -7.40 -33.82 -15.49
C ALA A 83 -6.51 -32.71 -16.08
N SER A 84 -5.83 -31.91 -15.25
CA SER A 84 -4.83 -30.95 -15.69
C SER A 84 -3.48 -31.60 -15.93
N ASP A 85 -3.10 -32.60 -15.13
CA ASP A 85 -1.81 -33.29 -15.28
C ASP A 85 -1.77 -34.08 -16.60
N GLU A 86 -2.87 -34.75 -16.98
CA GLU A 86 -2.99 -35.42 -18.29
C GLU A 86 -3.03 -34.44 -19.48
N VAL A 87 -3.51 -33.20 -19.29
CA VAL A 87 -3.61 -32.19 -20.36
C VAL A 87 -2.31 -31.37 -20.50
N ALA A 88 -1.58 -31.17 -19.40
CA ALA A 88 -0.30 -30.47 -19.38
C ALA A 88 0.86 -31.37 -19.85
N ASP A 89 0.84 -32.67 -19.52
CA ASP A 89 1.87 -33.62 -19.99
C ASP A 89 1.85 -33.84 -21.52
N ASP A 90 0.70 -33.59 -22.17
CA ASP A 90 0.52 -33.78 -23.62
C ASP A 90 0.86 -32.53 -24.45
N PHE A 91 1.14 -31.37 -23.83
CA PHE A 91 1.35 -30.11 -24.55
C PHE A 91 2.51 -29.26 -24.00
N ASP A 92 3.67 -29.41 -24.64
CA ASP A 92 4.78 -28.45 -24.63
C ASP A 92 4.41 -27.23 -25.49
N MET A 93 3.39 -26.47 -25.06
CA MET A 93 2.88 -25.31 -25.81
C MET A 93 3.21 -24.00 -25.11
N ASP A 94 3.97 -23.17 -25.83
CA ASP A 94 4.23 -21.77 -25.51
C ASP A 94 2.98 -20.92 -25.85
N VAL A 95 1.89 -21.13 -25.09
CA VAL A 95 0.64 -20.33 -25.18
C VAL A 95 0.10 -20.02 -23.79
N PRO A 96 -0.60 -18.89 -23.59
CA PRO A 96 -1.15 -18.53 -22.29
C PRO A 96 -2.38 -19.38 -21.94
N VAL A 97 -2.40 -19.93 -20.73
CA VAL A 97 -3.48 -20.82 -20.26
C VAL A 97 -4.12 -20.34 -18.95
N ALA A 98 -5.38 -20.72 -18.76
CA ALA A 98 -6.12 -20.47 -17.54
C ALA A 98 -6.78 -21.73 -16.99
N VAL A 99 -6.79 -21.85 -15.66
CA VAL A 99 -7.46 -22.93 -14.94
C VAL A 99 -8.70 -22.41 -14.22
N VAL A 100 -9.74 -23.25 -14.14
CA VAL A 100 -10.98 -22.90 -13.44
C VAL A 100 -10.96 -23.51 -12.05
N VAL A 101 -11.00 -22.65 -11.04
CA VAL A 101 -10.89 -23.02 -9.62
C VAL A 101 -12.05 -22.45 -8.81
N THR A 102 -12.13 -22.91 -7.57
CA THR A 102 -12.92 -22.32 -6.49
C THR A 102 -11.97 -21.86 -5.38
N PRO A 103 -12.43 -21.12 -4.36
CA PRO A 103 -11.59 -20.84 -3.20
C PRO A 103 -11.08 -22.11 -2.49
N GLU A 104 -11.77 -23.24 -2.64
CA GLU A 104 -11.43 -24.53 -2.00
C GLU A 104 -10.42 -25.35 -2.80
N THR A 105 -10.44 -25.22 -4.12
CA THR A 105 -9.59 -25.99 -5.06
C THR A 105 -8.45 -25.16 -5.66
N ALA A 106 -8.34 -23.89 -5.26
CA ALA A 106 -7.25 -23.02 -5.67
C ALA A 106 -5.94 -23.54 -5.07
N ASP A 107 -4.95 -23.76 -5.93
CA ASP A 107 -3.59 -24.19 -5.59
C ASP A 107 -2.63 -23.64 -6.66
N SER A 108 -1.35 -23.95 -6.56
CA SER A 108 -0.32 -23.56 -7.51
C SER A 108 -0.30 -24.51 -8.71
N TYR A 109 -1.13 -24.23 -9.70
CA TYR A 109 -1.10 -24.88 -11.02
C TYR A 109 -0.18 -24.14 -12.00
N ASP A 110 0.31 -24.85 -13.02
CA ASP A 110 1.03 -24.23 -14.13
C ASP A 110 0.06 -23.50 -15.07
N ALA A 111 -0.31 -22.28 -14.70
CA ALA A 111 -1.24 -21.44 -15.45
C ALA A 111 -0.96 -19.95 -15.29
N ASP A 112 -1.30 -19.16 -16.31
CA ASP A 112 -1.12 -17.72 -16.32
C ASP A 112 -2.31 -16.96 -15.69
N ALA A 113 -3.49 -17.59 -15.68
CA ALA A 113 -4.68 -17.03 -15.07
C ALA A 113 -5.55 -18.06 -14.35
N TYR A 114 -6.26 -17.58 -13.33
CA TYR A 114 -7.14 -18.39 -12.47
C TYR A 114 -8.55 -17.84 -12.55
N VAL A 115 -9.48 -18.66 -13.01
CA VAL A 115 -10.89 -18.31 -13.17
C VAL A 115 -11.68 -18.82 -11.98
N LEU A 116 -12.26 -17.90 -11.21
CA LEU A 116 -13.04 -18.24 -10.03
C LEU A 116 -14.50 -18.52 -10.42
N SER A 117 -14.88 -19.81 -10.48
CA SER A 117 -16.15 -20.23 -11.10
C SER A 117 -17.40 -19.90 -10.28
N ASN A 118 -17.26 -19.80 -8.96
CA ASN A 118 -18.36 -19.64 -8.02
C ASN A 118 -18.48 -18.21 -7.46
N ALA A 119 -17.84 -17.24 -8.10
CA ALA A 119 -17.79 -15.85 -7.63
C ALA A 119 -19.17 -15.21 -7.45
N GLN A 120 -20.17 -15.62 -8.24
CA GLN A 120 -21.53 -15.08 -8.10
C GLN A 120 -22.20 -15.45 -6.76
N GLY A 121 -21.67 -16.46 -6.05
CA GLY A 121 -22.21 -16.92 -4.77
C GLY A 121 -21.96 -16.00 -3.58
N PHE A 122 -20.79 -15.38 -3.55
CA PHE A 122 -20.34 -14.59 -2.40
C PHE A 122 -20.28 -13.08 -2.68
N ILE A 123 -20.51 -12.64 -3.93
CA ILE A 123 -20.70 -11.21 -4.24
C ILE A 123 -21.99 -10.73 -3.59
N GLY A 124 -21.90 -9.63 -2.83
CA GLY A 124 -22.98 -9.16 -1.96
C GLY A 124 -22.79 -9.55 -0.48
N HIS A 125 -21.90 -10.48 -0.18
CA HIS A 125 -21.56 -10.93 1.18
C HIS A 125 -20.12 -10.55 1.52
N ALA A 126 -19.92 -9.44 2.23
CA ALA A 126 -18.58 -8.86 2.45
C ALA A 126 -17.57 -9.82 3.12
N SER A 127 -17.96 -10.53 4.19
CA SER A 127 -17.07 -11.49 4.87
C SER A 127 -16.66 -12.62 3.95
N GLU A 128 -17.65 -13.26 3.31
CA GLU A 128 -17.42 -14.41 2.43
C GLU A 128 -16.62 -14.03 1.18
N PHE A 129 -16.87 -12.85 0.60
CA PHE A 129 -16.06 -12.31 -0.49
C PHE A 129 -14.61 -12.09 -0.06
N CYS A 130 -14.37 -11.41 1.06
CA CYS A 130 -13.02 -11.16 1.55
C CYS A 130 -12.28 -12.47 1.86
N GLU A 131 -12.91 -13.40 2.57
CA GLU A 131 -12.34 -14.70 2.93
C GLU A 131 -12.00 -15.51 1.66
N SER A 132 -12.93 -15.58 0.71
CA SER A 132 -12.75 -16.31 -0.56
C SER A 132 -11.60 -15.74 -1.39
N ILE A 133 -11.51 -14.40 -1.51
CA ILE A 133 -10.43 -13.76 -2.25
C ILE A 133 -9.08 -13.97 -1.56
N ILE A 134 -9.01 -13.78 -0.24
CA ILE A 134 -7.76 -13.96 0.51
C ILE A 134 -7.28 -15.40 0.42
N LYS A 135 -8.19 -16.37 0.59
CA LYS A 135 -7.88 -17.81 0.45
C LYS A 135 -7.31 -18.12 -0.93
N THR A 136 -8.01 -17.68 -1.98
CA THR A 136 -7.57 -17.86 -3.37
C THR A 136 -6.20 -17.21 -3.59
N ARG A 137 -6.02 -15.94 -3.19
CA ARG A 137 -4.78 -15.17 -3.41
C ARG A 137 -3.58 -15.63 -2.60
N ASN A 138 -3.79 -16.43 -1.56
CA ASN A 138 -2.70 -17.05 -0.82
C ASN A 138 -2.36 -18.45 -1.35
N SER A 139 -3.20 -19.03 -2.22
CA SER A 139 -3.02 -20.38 -2.76
C SER A 139 -2.48 -20.38 -4.19
N ILE A 140 -2.71 -19.29 -4.95
CA ILE A 140 -2.22 -19.14 -6.33
C ILE A 140 -0.91 -18.32 -6.38
N PRO A 141 -0.03 -18.55 -7.38
CA PRO A 141 1.22 -17.79 -7.52
C PRO A 141 0.99 -16.30 -7.70
N THR A 142 1.87 -15.47 -7.14
CA THR A 142 1.68 -14.02 -7.12
C THR A 142 1.71 -13.38 -8.51
N ASP A 143 2.40 -13.95 -9.48
CA ASP A 143 2.54 -13.44 -10.85
C ASP A 143 1.48 -13.98 -11.83
N THR A 144 0.34 -14.45 -11.34
CA THR A 144 -0.78 -14.94 -12.16
C THR A 144 -1.99 -14.01 -12.06
N ALA A 145 -2.82 -13.94 -13.11
CA ALA A 145 -4.02 -13.12 -13.14
C ALA A 145 -5.21 -13.81 -12.43
N LEU A 146 -5.96 -13.08 -11.60
CA LEU A 146 -7.22 -13.59 -11.03
C LEU A 146 -8.42 -13.03 -11.80
N TYR A 147 -9.26 -13.92 -12.32
CA TYR A 147 -10.46 -13.61 -13.10
C TYR A 147 -11.75 -13.95 -12.33
N LEU A 148 -12.60 -12.93 -12.11
CA LEU A 148 -13.98 -13.11 -11.63
C LEU A 148 -14.99 -12.90 -12.75
N THR A 149 -15.69 -13.98 -13.10
CA THR A 149 -16.65 -14.01 -14.21
C THR A 149 -18.04 -13.52 -13.78
N GLY A 150 -18.73 -12.74 -14.62
CA GLY A 150 -20.16 -12.46 -14.47
C GLY A 150 -20.59 -11.69 -13.22
N VAL A 151 -19.70 -10.91 -12.60
CA VAL A 151 -19.99 -10.16 -11.36
C VAL A 151 -19.71 -8.66 -11.45
N ALA A 152 -18.95 -8.23 -12.45
CA ALA A 152 -18.48 -6.85 -12.53
C ALA A 152 -19.56 -5.87 -13.02
N THR A 153 -19.59 -4.71 -12.38
CA THR A 153 -20.40 -3.56 -12.74
C THR A 153 -19.52 -2.30 -12.63
N PRO A 154 -19.89 -1.19 -13.29
CA PRO A 154 -19.16 0.07 -13.12
C PRO A 154 -19.05 0.50 -11.65
N ARG A 155 -20.07 0.16 -10.83
CA ARG A 155 -20.13 0.50 -9.40
C ARG A 155 -19.15 -0.31 -8.54
N ASN A 156 -18.87 -1.57 -8.86
CA ASN A 156 -18.07 -2.44 -7.98
C ASN A 156 -16.65 -2.72 -8.44
N VAL A 157 -16.31 -2.47 -9.70
CA VAL A 157 -15.06 -2.97 -10.29
C VAL A 157 -13.80 -2.45 -9.58
N ALA A 158 -13.84 -1.25 -9.00
CA ALA A 158 -12.75 -0.73 -8.20
C ALA A 158 -12.53 -1.52 -6.90
N THR A 159 -13.63 -1.99 -6.27
CA THR A 159 -13.56 -2.82 -5.07
C THR A 159 -13.05 -4.22 -5.41
N LEU A 160 -13.44 -4.78 -6.56
CA LEU A 160 -12.88 -6.03 -7.06
C LEU A 160 -11.37 -5.90 -7.29
N ALA A 161 -10.93 -4.84 -7.98
CA ALA A 161 -9.51 -4.57 -8.18
C ALA A 161 -8.75 -4.40 -6.85
N TYR A 162 -9.33 -3.68 -5.88
CA TYR A 162 -8.76 -3.51 -4.54
C TYR A 162 -8.58 -4.80 -3.76
N ALA A 163 -9.50 -5.75 -3.95
CA ALA A 163 -9.40 -7.09 -3.38
C ALA A 163 -8.24 -7.89 -4.01
N GLY A 164 -7.74 -7.47 -5.17
CA GLY A 164 -6.74 -8.16 -5.96
C GLY A 164 -7.36 -8.96 -7.11
N VAL A 165 -8.38 -8.45 -7.80
CA VAL A 165 -8.88 -9.04 -9.04
C VAL A 165 -8.27 -8.32 -10.24
N ASP A 166 -7.83 -9.07 -11.24
CA ASP A 166 -7.13 -8.52 -12.42
C ASP A 166 -8.01 -8.58 -13.67
N LEU A 167 -8.86 -9.60 -13.78
CA LEU A 167 -9.72 -9.79 -14.95
C LEU A 167 -11.19 -9.86 -14.53
N VAL A 168 -12.04 -9.26 -15.34
CA VAL A 168 -13.51 -9.28 -15.21
C VAL A 168 -14.16 -9.43 -16.58
N ASP A 169 -15.49 -9.52 -16.67
CA ASP A 169 -16.19 -9.51 -17.96
C ASP A 169 -17.39 -8.57 -17.98
N THR A 170 -17.89 -8.28 -19.18
CA THR A 170 -19.07 -7.42 -19.36
C THR A 170 -20.40 -8.15 -19.19
N LYS A 171 -20.41 -9.46 -18.90
CA LYS A 171 -21.63 -10.29 -18.92
C LYS A 171 -22.68 -9.76 -17.94
N ARG A 172 -22.28 -9.44 -16.70
CA ARG A 172 -23.20 -8.88 -15.69
C ARG A 172 -23.72 -7.51 -16.13
N ALA A 173 -22.84 -6.62 -16.58
CA ALA A 173 -23.20 -5.28 -17.02
C ALA A 173 -24.21 -5.32 -18.18
N ARG A 174 -23.96 -6.16 -19.20
CA ARG A 174 -24.85 -6.35 -20.35
C ARG A 174 -26.17 -6.98 -19.94
N ALA A 175 -26.14 -8.03 -19.11
CA ALA A 175 -27.35 -8.69 -18.61
C ALA A 175 -28.27 -7.71 -17.86
N ARG A 176 -27.72 -6.83 -17.02
CA ARG A 176 -28.49 -5.77 -16.35
C ARG A 176 -29.12 -4.80 -17.35
N GLY A 177 -28.40 -4.42 -18.40
CA GLY A 177 -28.94 -3.53 -19.45
C GLY A 177 -30.12 -4.17 -20.20
N LEU A 178 -29.99 -5.44 -20.56
CA LEU A 178 -31.08 -6.22 -21.18
C LEU A 178 -32.29 -6.41 -20.25
N GLN A 179 -32.08 -6.39 -18.94
CA GLN A 179 -33.13 -6.39 -17.92
C GLN A 179 -33.77 -5.00 -17.70
N GLY A 180 -33.25 -3.95 -18.35
CA GLY A 180 -33.76 -2.58 -18.21
C GLY A 180 -33.13 -1.79 -17.07
N PHE A 181 -31.90 -2.12 -16.68
CA PHE A 181 -31.15 -1.39 -15.65
C PHE A 181 -29.97 -0.62 -16.25
N TYR A 182 -29.97 0.69 -16.10
CA TYR A 182 -28.91 1.61 -16.50
C TYR A 182 -27.89 1.75 -15.36
N LEU A 183 -26.64 1.38 -15.60
CA LEU A 183 -25.58 1.36 -14.60
C LEU A 183 -24.71 2.63 -14.69
N THR A 184 -24.35 3.15 -13.53
CA THR A 184 -23.33 4.18 -13.34
C THR A 184 -22.31 3.72 -12.28
N THR A 185 -21.27 4.51 -12.05
CA THR A 185 -20.24 4.20 -11.03
C THR A 185 -20.73 4.35 -9.60
N ASP A 186 -21.86 5.02 -9.41
CA ASP A 186 -22.47 5.33 -8.11
C ASP A 186 -23.85 4.69 -7.96
N ASN A 187 -24.58 4.39 -9.04
CA ASN A 187 -25.93 3.88 -8.92
C ASN A 187 -26.37 2.94 -10.07
N GLU A 188 -27.59 2.43 -9.94
CA GLU A 188 -28.30 1.57 -10.88
C GLU A 188 -29.73 2.11 -10.93
N TYR A 189 -30.19 2.41 -12.14
CA TYR A 189 -31.49 3.03 -12.37
C TYR A 189 -32.36 2.12 -13.22
N PHE A 190 -33.66 2.09 -12.95
CA PHE A 190 -34.61 1.55 -13.91
C PHE A 190 -34.60 2.45 -15.15
N LEU A 191 -34.40 1.86 -16.32
CA LEU A 191 -34.32 2.60 -17.58
C LEU A 191 -35.61 3.39 -17.85
N GLU A 192 -36.76 2.83 -17.48
CA GLU A 192 -38.07 3.47 -17.64
C GLU A 192 -38.24 4.76 -16.82
N ASP A 193 -37.52 4.89 -15.70
CA ASP A 193 -37.60 6.06 -14.81
C ASP A 193 -36.67 7.20 -15.24
N LEU A 194 -35.73 6.95 -16.16
CA LEU A 194 -34.79 7.97 -16.62
C LEU A 194 -35.44 8.92 -17.63
N THR A 195 -35.35 10.21 -17.34
CA THR A 195 -35.67 11.30 -18.29
C THR A 195 -34.45 11.73 -19.10
N GLU A 196 -33.26 11.65 -18.51
CA GLU A 196 -31.98 12.05 -19.10
C GLU A 196 -30.93 10.94 -18.93
N LEU A 197 -30.00 10.87 -19.88
CA LEU A 197 -28.88 9.91 -19.84
C LEU A 197 -27.60 10.67 -19.43
N SER A 198 -27.07 10.37 -18.26
CA SER A 198 -25.91 11.05 -17.65
C SER A 198 -24.55 10.61 -18.21
N CYS A 199 -24.49 10.14 -19.46
CA CYS A 199 -23.29 9.57 -20.07
C CYS A 199 -23.04 10.14 -21.47
N SER A 200 -21.76 10.18 -21.88
CA SER A 200 -21.32 10.63 -23.21
C SER A 200 -20.84 9.47 -24.11
N CYS A 201 -21.12 8.21 -23.75
CA CYS A 201 -20.76 7.06 -24.57
C CYS A 201 -21.56 7.04 -25.90
N PRO A 202 -21.09 6.32 -26.94
CA PRO A 202 -21.79 6.24 -28.23
C PRO A 202 -23.27 5.85 -28.11
N ALA A 203 -23.61 4.90 -27.25
CA ALA A 203 -24.99 4.45 -27.05
C ALA A 203 -25.91 5.56 -26.50
N CYS A 204 -25.41 6.44 -25.64
CA CYS A 204 -26.23 7.50 -25.01
C CYS A 204 -26.41 8.75 -25.87
N LYS A 205 -25.68 8.90 -26.99
CA LYS A 205 -25.66 10.13 -27.79
C LYS A 205 -27.01 10.49 -28.41
N GLU A 206 -27.83 9.50 -28.76
CA GLU A 206 -29.14 9.72 -29.40
C GLU A 206 -30.26 10.11 -28.43
N GLY A 207 -29.93 10.18 -27.13
CA GLY A 207 -30.84 10.61 -26.07
C GLY A 207 -31.84 9.53 -25.64
N ARG A 208 -32.51 9.77 -24.50
CA ARG A 208 -33.38 8.79 -23.84
C ARG A 208 -34.52 8.27 -24.73
N ALA A 209 -35.08 9.09 -25.61
CA ALA A 209 -36.24 8.75 -26.43
C ALA A 209 -35.98 7.57 -27.39
N ASN A 210 -34.76 7.46 -27.90
CA ASN A 210 -34.34 6.39 -28.82
C ASN A 210 -33.57 5.28 -28.11
N PHE A 211 -33.39 5.37 -26.80
CA PHE A 211 -32.53 4.49 -26.02
C PHE A 211 -33.31 3.30 -25.47
N ASN A 212 -33.01 2.11 -25.98
CA ASN A 212 -33.66 0.86 -25.61
C ASN A 212 -32.76 -0.03 -24.73
N ARG A 213 -33.22 -1.25 -24.41
CA ARG A 213 -32.49 -2.20 -23.54
C ARG A 213 -31.19 -2.72 -24.13
N LYS A 214 -31.08 -2.81 -25.46
CA LYS A 214 -29.84 -3.19 -26.14
C LYS A 214 -28.82 -2.06 -26.02
N ASP A 215 -29.23 -0.82 -26.27
CA ASP A 215 -28.37 0.35 -26.07
C ASP A 215 -27.93 0.48 -24.61
N CYS A 216 -28.81 0.11 -23.67
CA CYS A 216 -28.51 0.04 -22.25
C CYS A 216 -27.44 -1.01 -21.92
N ALA A 217 -27.48 -2.18 -22.57
CA ALA A 217 -26.45 -3.20 -22.41
C ALA A 217 -25.09 -2.72 -22.94
N ASP A 218 -25.06 -2.04 -24.08
CA ASP A 218 -23.84 -1.46 -24.67
C ASP A 218 -23.30 -0.30 -23.82
N HIS A 219 -24.17 0.56 -23.30
CA HIS A 219 -23.81 1.60 -22.32
C HIS A 219 -23.18 0.99 -21.06
N ASN A 220 -23.81 -0.02 -20.47
CA ASN A 220 -23.31 -0.64 -19.24
C ASN A 220 -21.91 -1.25 -19.44
N ALA A 221 -21.68 -1.89 -20.59
CA ALA A 221 -20.36 -2.40 -20.96
C ALA A 221 -19.34 -1.26 -21.13
N ALA A 222 -19.70 -0.18 -21.84
CA ALA A 222 -18.84 0.99 -22.01
C ALA A 222 -18.52 1.70 -20.69
N ALA A 223 -19.50 1.80 -19.78
CA ALA A 223 -19.33 2.38 -18.45
C ALA A 223 -18.38 1.53 -17.60
N LEU A 224 -18.44 0.20 -17.70
CA LEU A 224 -17.51 -0.70 -17.00
C LEU A 224 -16.07 -0.51 -17.51
N GLN A 225 -15.89 -0.39 -18.82
CA GLN A 225 -14.58 -0.12 -19.43
C GLN A 225 -13.99 1.24 -19.02
N ALA A 226 -14.84 2.28 -18.95
CA ALA A 226 -14.44 3.59 -18.44
C ALA A 226 -14.04 3.53 -16.96
N ALA A 227 -14.78 2.76 -16.14
CA ALA A 227 -14.46 2.54 -14.74
C ALA A 227 -13.12 1.81 -14.57
N LEU A 228 -12.86 0.74 -15.34
CA LEU A 228 -11.57 0.04 -15.35
C LEU A 228 -10.40 0.95 -15.73
N THR A 229 -10.60 1.82 -16.72
CA THR A 229 -9.59 2.83 -17.09
C THR A 229 -9.29 3.77 -15.93
N THR A 230 -10.32 4.22 -15.20
CA THR A 230 -10.16 5.03 -13.99
C THR A 230 -9.41 4.27 -12.90
N VAL A 231 -9.76 3.00 -12.66
CA VAL A 231 -9.09 2.13 -11.68
C VAL A 231 -7.60 2.00 -12.00
N ARG A 232 -7.22 1.70 -13.25
CA ARG A 232 -5.81 1.60 -13.65
C ARG A 232 -5.03 2.88 -13.37
N GLN A 233 -5.61 4.05 -13.71
CA GLN A 233 -4.98 5.34 -13.40
C GLN A 233 -4.82 5.55 -11.89
N ARG A 234 -5.83 5.21 -11.10
CA ARG A 234 -5.78 5.34 -9.64
C ARG A 234 -4.73 4.43 -9.01
N ILE A 235 -4.55 3.20 -9.50
CA ILE A 235 -3.50 2.28 -9.03
C ILE A 235 -2.11 2.86 -9.36
N ARG A 236 -1.88 3.30 -10.61
CA ARG A 236 -0.60 3.90 -11.01
C ARG A 236 -0.22 5.11 -10.16
N HIS A 237 -1.21 5.90 -9.74
CA HIS A 237 -1.00 7.06 -8.88
C HIS A 237 -1.04 6.75 -7.38
N GLY A 238 -1.27 5.50 -6.95
CA GLY A 238 -1.40 5.16 -5.53
C GLY A 238 -2.57 5.88 -4.82
N ARG A 239 -3.68 6.09 -5.55
CA ARG A 239 -4.91 6.81 -5.10
C ARG A 239 -6.18 5.96 -5.26
N LEU A 240 -6.06 4.64 -5.43
CA LEU A 240 -7.23 3.76 -5.51
C LEU A 240 -7.99 3.75 -4.19
N ARG A 241 -7.28 3.69 -3.05
CA ARG A 241 -7.93 3.70 -1.74
C ARG A 241 -8.76 4.97 -1.50
N ASP A 242 -8.27 6.14 -1.91
CA ASP A 242 -9.02 7.40 -1.87
C ASP A 242 -10.31 7.34 -2.69
N TYR A 243 -10.22 6.75 -3.88
CA TYR A 243 -11.38 6.58 -4.75
C TYR A 243 -12.43 5.67 -4.11
N LEU A 244 -12.01 4.60 -3.44
CA LEU A 244 -12.92 3.67 -2.74
C LEU A 244 -13.56 4.28 -1.49
N GLU A 245 -12.82 5.06 -0.70
CA GLU A 245 -13.40 5.74 0.47
C GLU A 245 -14.49 6.74 0.09
N ALA A 246 -14.39 7.34 -1.10
CA ALA A 246 -15.48 8.13 -1.68
C ALA A 246 -16.60 7.22 -2.22
N GLN A 247 -16.27 6.24 -3.06
CA GLN A 247 -17.24 5.42 -3.80
C GLN A 247 -18.06 4.50 -2.90
N SER A 248 -17.45 3.95 -1.85
CA SER A 248 -18.08 2.98 -0.94
C SER A 248 -19.35 3.50 -0.27
N ARG A 249 -19.54 4.82 -0.18
CA ARG A 249 -20.74 5.44 0.39
C ARG A 249 -22.00 5.27 -0.44
N HIS A 250 -21.87 4.85 -1.69
CA HIS A 250 -23.00 4.66 -2.59
C HIS A 250 -23.68 3.29 -2.46
N ASP A 251 -23.06 2.33 -1.76
CA ASP A 251 -23.56 0.95 -1.70
C ASP A 251 -23.13 0.24 -0.42
N GLN A 252 -24.07 -0.47 0.21
CA GLN A 252 -23.85 -1.14 1.48
C GLN A 252 -22.78 -2.24 1.39
N TRP A 253 -22.76 -2.99 0.30
CA TRP A 253 -21.80 -4.08 0.12
C TRP A 253 -20.39 -3.54 -0.13
N LEU A 254 -20.24 -2.40 -0.83
CA LEU A 254 -18.93 -1.78 -1.06
C LEU A 254 -18.30 -1.30 0.25
N ILE A 255 -19.04 -0.56 1.09
CA ILE A 255 -18.51 -0.11 2.39
C ILE A 255 -18.27 -1.28 3.36
N ALA A 256 -19.14 -2.29 3.36
CA ALA A 256 -18.92 -3.48 4.16
C ALA A 256 -17.63 -4.20 3.73
N THR A 257 -17.42 -4.39 2.43
CA THR A 257 -16.22 -5.04 1.88
C THR A 257 -14.95 -4.26 2.21
N LEU A 258 -14.96 -2.93 2.05
CA LEU A 258 -13.83 -2.06 2.39
C LEU A 258 -13.41 -2.26 3.86
N ARG A 259 -14.39 -2.21 4.77
CA ARG A 259 -14.17 -2.37 6.22
C ARG A 259 -13.79 -3.79 6.62
N THR A 260 -14.27 -4.81 5.91
CA THR A 260 -13.84 -6.18 6.13
C THR A 260 -12.37 -6.36 5.73
N PHE A 261 -11.93 -5.81 4.60
CA PHE A 261 -10.49 -5.84 4.25
C PHE A 261 -9.60 -5.07 5.22
N ASP A 262 -10.12 -3.99 5.84
CA ASP A 262 -9.40 -3.24 6.86
C ASP A 262 -9.14 -4.09 8.12
N GLN A 263 -9.99 -5.07 8.42
CA GLN A 263 -9.77 -6.05 9.50
C GLN A 263 -8.73 -7.12 9.11
N GLN A 264 -8.46 -7.29 7.82
CA GLN A 264 -7.51 -8.26 7.28
C GLN A 264 -6.12 -7.62 7.09
N TYR A 265 -5.61 -6.97 8.14
CA TYR A 265 -4.38 -6.17 8.10
C TYR A 265 -3.20 -6.90 7.48
N LYS A 266 -2.97 -8.18 7.81
CA LYS A 266 -1.85 -8.98 7.25
C LYS A 266 -1.89 -9.09 5.73
N TYR A 267 -3.09 -9.26 5.16
CA TYR A 267 -3.26 -9.38 3.71
C TYR A 267 -2.94 -8.07 2.99
N SER A 268 -3.51 -6.97 3.50
CA SER A 268 -3.38 -5.63 2.93
C SER A 268 -1.98 -5.05 3.15
N GLU A 269 -1.44 -5.10 4.38
CA GLU A 269 -0.13 -4.56 4.76
C GLU A 269 1.01 -5.18 3.97
N LYS A 270 1.00 -6.51 3.77
CA LYS A 270 2.02 -7.23 2.99
C LYS A 270 2.16 -6.67 1.58
N ARG A 271 1.05 -6.20 1.00
CA ARG A 271 0.94 -5.71 -0.38
C ARG A 271 0.94 -4.19 -0.50
N THR A 272 0.89 -3.45 0.61
CA THR A 272 0.95 -1.98 0.62
C THR A 272 2.40 -1.50 0.68
N PRO A 273 2.88 -0.71 -0.31
CA PRO A 273 4.21 -0.10 -0.26
C PRO A 273 4.49 0.68 1.02
N ILE A 274 5.75 0.70 1.45
CA ILE A 274 6.18 1.45 2.64
C ILE A 274 6.53 2.92 2.34
N VAL A 275 6.58 3.29 1.05
CA VAL A 275 6.87 4.65 0.59
C VAL A 275 5.96 5.03 -0.56
N ARG A 276 5.49 6.28 -0.57
CA ARG A 276 4.83 6.94 -1.70
C ARG A 276 5.17 8.42 -1.68
N ASP A 277 5.28 9.03 -2.86
CA ASP A 277 5.39 10.47 -3.03
C ASP A 277 4.03 11.17 -3.18
N THR A 278 2.96 10.37 -3.27
CA THR A 278 1.62 10.86 -3.53
C THR A 278 0.86 11.05 -2.22
N GLU A 279 0.28 12.24 -2.07
CA GLU A 279 -0.60 12.58 -0.95
C GLU A 279 -1.93 11.84 -1.04
N PHE A 280 -2.43 11.30 0.08
CA PHE A 280 -3.82 10.84 0.19
C PHE A 280 -4.70 11.81 0.98
N THR A 281 -5.99 11.79 0.68
CA THR A 281 -6.98 12.63 1.35
C THR A 281 -7.52 11.93 2.59
N ALA A 282 -7.18 12.44 3.76
CA ALA A 282 -7.68 11.99 5.05
C ALA A 282 -9.00 12.71 5.39
N ALA A 283 -10.06 12.34 4.68
CA ALA A 283 -11.40 12.93 4.81
C ALA A 283 -12.48 11.93 5.28
N SER A 284 -12.09 10.68 5.56
CA SER A 284 -12.99 9.63 6.02
C SER A 284 -12.49 9.01 7.33
N GLU A 285 -13.39 8.55 8.19
CA GLU A 285 -13.00 7.78 9.38
C GLU A 285 -12.26 6.49 9.03
N ASP A 286 -12.55 5.93 7.84
CA ASP A 286 -11.95 4.70 7.30
C ASP A 286 -10.45 4.88 6.97
N THR A 287 -9.99 6.14 6.78
CA THR A 287 -8.57 6.48 6.58
C THR A 287 -7.67 5.91 7.67
N ARG A 288 -8.14 5.90 8.92
CA ARG A 288 -7.34 5.46 10.07
C ARG A 288 -6.97 3.99 9.99
N TYR A 289 -7.75 3.18 9.28
CA TYR A 289 -7.50 1.75 9.12
C TYR A 289 -6.63 1.41 7.90
N ARG A 290 -6.20 2.42 7.14
CA ARG A 290 -5.25 2.22 6.04
C ARG A 290 -3.95 1.57 6.57
N PRO A 291 -3.39 0.58 5.85
CA PRO A 291 -2.18 -0.10 6.30
C PRO A 291 -1.00 0.85 6.57
N GLU A 292 -0.83 1.88 5.73
CA GLU A 292 0.22 2.90 5.91
C GLU A 292 0.07 3.72 7.21
N VAL A 293 -1.16 4.03 7.62
CA VAL A 293 -1.46 4.79 8.83
C VAL A 293 -1.21 3.92 10.07
N GLN A 294 -1.76 2.71 10.07
CA GLN A 294 -1.57 1.74 11.15
C GLN A 294 -0.10 1.36 11.31
N ARG A 295 0.63 1.14 10.20
CA ARG A 295 2.07 0.86 10.20
C ARG A 295 2.85 2.00 10.83
N PHE A 296 2.58 3.24 10.43
CA PHE A 296 3.28 4.40 10.98
C PHE A 296 3.04 4.55 12.49
N ALA A 297 1.77 4.51 12.92
CA ALA A 297 1.42 4.57 14.34
C ALA A 297 2.09 3.45 15.15
N ASN A 298 2.11 2.23 14.61
CA ASN A 298 2.79 1.10 15.24
C ASN A 298 4.29 1.34 15.35
N ARG A 299 4.98 1.75 14.27
CA ARG A 299 6.44 1.96 14.29
C ARG A 299 6.85 3.14 15.17
N VAL A 300 6.08 4.22 15.22
CA VAL A 300 6.31 5.35 16.16
C VAL A 300 6.19 4.90 17.62
N THR A 301 5.32 3.93 17.92
CA THR A 301 5.08 3.47 19.29
C THR A 301 5.88 2.23 19.69
N THR A 302 6.55 1.56 18.75
CA THR A 302 7.31 0.31 19.01
C THR A 302 8.77 0.35 18.58
N GLN A 303 9.16 1.27 17.69
CA GLN A 303 10.52 1.33 17.13
C GLN A 303 11.21 2.65 17.46
N TYR A 304 10.54 3.80 17.24
CA TYR A 304 11.09 5.12 17.56
C TYR A 304 11.52 5.24 19.03
N GLN A 305 12.65 5.91 19.27
CA GLN A 305 13.14 6.27 20.60
C GLN A 305 13.49 7.76 20.68
N ASN A 306 13.04 8.41 21.75
CA ASN A 306 13.42 9.77 22.10
C ASN A 306 14.91 9.81 22.44
N ARG A 307 15.60 10.80 21.87
CA ARG A 307 17.05 11.05 22.08
C ARG A 307 17.33 12.45 22.60
N PHE A 308 16.30 13.16 23.03
CA PHE A 308 16.40 14.47 23.64
C PHE A 308 16.23 14.35 25.15
N SER A 309 17.11 15.02 25.89
CA SER A 309 16.95 15.22 27.34
C SER A 309 15.96 16.36 27.68
N SER A 310 15.57 17.15 26.69
CA SER A 310 14.63 18.25 26.80
C SER A 310 13.20 17.75 27.10
N PRO A 311 12.36 18.59 27.74
CA PRO A 311 10.93 18.28 27.88
C PRO A 311 10.24 18.11 26.52
N LEU A 312 9.16 17.33 26.50
CA LEU A 312 8.32 17.16 25.32
C LEU A 312 7.47 18.40 25.11
N VAL A 313 7.40 18.90 23.87
CA VAL A 313 6.49 19.98 23.46
C VAL A 313 5.53 19.44 22.42
N LEU A 314 4.26 19.31 22.79
CA LEU A 314 3.18 18.87 21.92
C LEU A 314 2.58 20.08 21.20
N VAL A 315 2.46 20.00 19.87
CA VAL A 315 1.84 21.05 19.02
C VAL A 315 0.81 20.47 18.06
N PRO A 316 -0.15 21.26 17.56
CA PRO A 316 -1.07 20.78 16.53
C PRO A 316 -0.34 20.48 15.22
N SER A 317 -0.83 19.51 14.46
CA SER A 317 -0.38 19.26 13.08
C SER A 317 -0.66 20.45 12.15
N SER A 318 0.06 20.50 11.02
CA SER A 318 -0.14 21.52 9.98
C SER A 318 -0.75 20.95 8.70
N THR A 319 -1.48 21.80 7.97
CA THR A 319 -1.94 21.52 6.61
C THR A 319 -0.79 21.52 5.61
N VAL A 320 0.24 22.35 5.84
CA VAL A 320 1.46 22.40 5.02
C VAL A 320 2.42 21.31 5.50
N LYS A 321 2.90 20.49 4.57
CA LYS A 321 3.82 19.37 4.81
C LYS A 321 5.07 19.49 3.94
N PRO A 322 6.27 19.20 4.49
CA PRO A 322 6.52 18.82 5.88
C PRO A 322 6.20 19.95 6.87
N TYR A 323 5.89 19.60 8.12
CA TYR A 323 5.38 20.58 9.09
C TYR A 323 6.34 21.74 9.31
N SER A 324 7.65 21.49 9.22
CA SER A 324 8.69 22.51 9.35
C SER A 324 8.65 23.63 8.31
N GLU A 325 7.89 23.48 7.22
CA GLU A 325 7.65 24.54 6.23
C GLU A 325 6.42 25.41 6.56
N SER A 326 5.62 25.02 7.55
CA SER A 326 4.47 25.80 7.98
C SER A 326 4.86 27.01 8.82
N GLN A 327 4.22 28.16 8.56
CA GLN A 327 4.41 29.39 9.35
C GLN A 327 4.09 29.21 10.84
N ASN A 328 3.07 28.42 11.19
CA ASN A 328 2.74 28.18 12.60
C ASN A 328 3.85 27.37 13.28
N TYR A 329 4.38 26.36 12.58
CA TYR A 329 5.46 25.54 13.08
C TYR A 329 6.78 26.32 13.23
N LEU A 330 7.05 27.26 12.33
CA LEU A 330 8.19 28.19 12.46
C LEU A 330 8.07 29.05 13.73
N GLN A 331 6.88 29.59 14.03
CA GLN A 331 6.63 30.35 15.26
C GLN A 331 6.86 29.50 16.51
N PHE A 332 6.38 28.25 16.53
CA PHE A 332 6.64 27.34 17.65
C PHE A 332 8.13 27.08 17.83
N ARG A 333 8.87 26.82 16.73
CA ARG A 333 10.32 26.62 16.79
C ARG A 333 11.07 27.85 17.29
N ASP A 334 10.63 29.05 16.90
CA ASP A 334 11.23 30.31 17.32
C ASP A 334 10.97 30.63 18.79
N ALA A 335 9.85 30.15 19.35
CA ALA A 335 9.56 30.18 20.78
C ALA A 335 10.39 29.14 21.55
N ILE A 336 10.45 27.90 21.05
CA ILE A 336 11.14 26.78 21.70
C ILE A 336 12.67 26.95 21.70
N ARG A 337 13.25 27.49 20.62
CA ARG A 337 14.70 27.75 20.47
C ARG A 337 15.60 26.58 20.89
N TYR A 338 15.30 25.37 20.41
CA TYR A 338 16.05 24.15 20.72
C TYR A 338 16.03 23.73 22.20
N ARG A 339 15.06 24.18 23.00
CA ARG A 339 14.93 23.83 24.43
C ARG A 339 13.92 22.72 24.74
N GLY A 340 13.14 22.32 23.74
CA GLY A 340 12.07 21.33 23.85
C GLY A 340 12.09 20.40 22.65
N HIS A 341 11.79 19.13 22.88
CA HIS A 341 11.59 18.17 21.81
C HIS A 341 10.20 18.35 21.21
N LEU A 342 10.14 18.73 19.93
CA LEU A 342 8.89 19.10 19.27
C LEU A 342 8.21 17.89 18.63
N VAL A 343 6.95 17.66 18.99
CA VAL A 343 6.15 16.53 18.49
C VAL A 343 4.76 17.03 18.10
N SER A 344 4.30 16.68 16.90
CA SER A 344 2.98 17.07 16.40
C SER A 344 1.92 16.00 16.68
N ILE A 345 0.73 16.43 17.09
CA ILE A 345 -0.46 15.57 17.21
C ILE A 345 -1.31 15.74 15.94
N SER A 346 -1.85 14.62 15.43
CA SER A 346 -2.73 14.54 14.28
C SER A 346 -3.88 13.57 14.56
N SER A 347 -5.12 13.93 14.20
CA SER A 347 -6.26 12.99 14.24
C SER A 347 -6.09 11.80 13.33
N GLN A 348 -5.30 11.94 12.27
CA GLN A 348 -5.26 10.98 11.17
C GLN A 348 -4.12 9.98 11.32
N VAL A 349 -2.93 10.45 11.68
CA VAL A 349 -1.73 9.61 11.80
C VAL A 349 -1.22 9.46 13.23
N GLY A 350 -1.87 10.10 14.20
CA GLY A 350 -1.50 10.06 15.62
C GLY A 350 -0.35 11.02 15.95
N VAL A 351 0.73 10.50 16.50
CA VAL A 351 1.87 11.27 16.99
C VAL A 351 2.99 11.28 15.94
N VAL A 352 3.53 12.46 15.64
CA VAL A 352 4.63 12.64 14.68
C VAL A 352 5.77 13.39 15.34
N PRO A 353 6.83 12.69 15.78
CA PRO A 353 8.06 13.33 16.20
C PRO A 353 8.70 14.14 15.07
N MET A 354 9.34 15.27 15.38
CA MET A 354 9.93 16.15 14.36
C MET A 354 10.97 15.46 13.47
N GLU A 355 11.56 14.38 13.95
CA GLU A 355 12.52 13.55 13.24
C GLU A 355 11.90 12.72 12.12
N LEU A 356 10.60 12.43 12.24
CA LEU A 356 9.86 11.60 11.31
C LEU A 356 8.90 12.42 10.43
N GLU A 357 8.97 13.75 10.44
CA GLU A 357 8.04 14.60 9.67
C GLU A 357 8.08 14.37 8.16
N LEU A 358 9.22 13.88 7.62
CA LEU A 358 9.37 13.52 6.20
C LEU A 358 8.92 12.09 5.88
N THR A 359 8.76 11.27 6.91
CA THR A 359 8.58 9.82 6.78
C THR A 359 7.15 9.51 6.36
N TYR A 360 6.98 8.76 5.28
CA TYR A 360 5.66 8.35 4.83
C TYR A 360 4.90 7.57 5.92
N PRO A 361 3.62 7.91 6.20
CA PRO A 361 2.76 8.89 5.53
C PRO A 361 2.70 10.29 6.16
N ALA A 362 3.53 10.63 7.16
CA ALA A 362 3.43 11.89 7.90
C ALA A 362 3.55 13.15 7.02
N GLN A 363 4.27 13.05 5.89
CA GLN A 363 4.37 14.13 4.91
C GLN A 363 3.30 14.05 3.80
N GLN A 364 2.71 12.89 3.53
CA GLN A 364 1.86 12.61 2.36
C GLN A 364 0.39 12.34 2.71
N TYR A 365 -0.19 13.19 3.55
CA TYR A 365 -1.64 13.18 3.76
C TYR A 365 -2.19 14.59 3.68
N SER A 366 -3.50 14.76 3.50
CA SER A 366 -4.16 16.06 3.65
C SER A 366 -5.40 15.91 4.53
N THR A 367 -5.50 16.79 5.52
CA THR A 367 -6.61 16.81 6.48
C THR A 367 -7.67 17.79 6.03
N VAL A 368 -8.92 17.56 6.43
CA VAL A 368 -9.99 18.55 6.30
C VAL A 368 -10.15 19.31 7.63
N PRO A 369 -9.59 20.53 7.78
CA PRO A 369 -9.68 21.28 9.03
C PRO A 369 -11.09 21.85 9.22
N THR A 370 -11.98 21.08 9.85
CA THR A 370 -13.35 21.52 10.16
C THR A 370 -13.50 22.07 11.58
N GLY A 371 -12.48 21.87 12.43
CA GLY A 371 -12.57 22.11 13.87
C GLY A 371 -13.52 21.15 14.60
N ARG A 372 -14.10 20.16 13.91
CA ARG A 372 -14.91 19.09 14.51
C ARG A 372 -14.04 17.86 14.68
N TRP A 373 -14.17 17.24 15.85
CA TRP A 373 -13.45 16.04 16.24
C TRP A 373 -14.47 15.01 16.69
N SER A 374 -14.39 13.82 16.13
CA SER A 374 -15.13 12.66 16.61
C SER A 374 -14.46 12.08 17.87
N LYS A 375 -15.25 11.38 18.69
CA LYS A 375 -14.70 10.65 19.85
C LYS A 375 -13.69 9.60 19.45
N ASP A 376 -13.86 9.03 18.26
CA ASP A 376 -12.98 7.99 17.74
C ASP A 376 -11.64 8.58 17.28
N GLU A 377 -11.62 9.77 16.67
CA GLU A 377 -10.37 10.49 16.34
C GLU A 377 -9.58 10.84 17.60
N ILE A 378 -10.26 11.37 18.62
CA ILE A 378 -9.66 11.69 19.92
C ILE A 378 -9.11 10.41 20.57
N SER A 379 -9.90 9.34 20.60
CA SER A 379 -9.48 8.07 21.20
C SER A 379 -8.29 7.45 20.48
N PHE A 380 -8.27 7.50 19.15
CA PHE A 380 -7.17 7.00 18.33
C PHE A 380 -5.86 7.75 18.61
N ALA A 381 -5.88 9.08 18.56
CA ALA A 381 -4.69 9.89 18.81
C ALA A 381 -4.20 9.78 20.27
N ALA A 382 -5.12 9.73 21.24
CA ALA A 382 -4.79 9.55 22.66
C ALA A 382 -4.11 8.20 22.93
N GLN A 383 -4.61 7.10 22.35
CA GLN A 383 -3.98 5.78 22.49
C GLN A 383 -2.55 5.74 21.93
N ILE A 384 -2.31 6.42 20.80
CA ILE A 384 -0.96 6.49 20.21
C ILE A 384 -0.04 7.35 21.10
N LEU A 385 -0.53 8.48 21.62
CA LEU A 385 0.24 9.34 22.51
C LEU A 385 0.57 8.67 23.84
N GLU A 386 -0.38 7.94 24.43
CA GLU A 386 -0.16 7.15 25.65
C GLU A 386 0.96 6.11 25.43
N ARG A 387 0.88 5.31 24.36
CA ARG A 387 1.92 4.33 24.02
C ARG A 387 3.26 5.00 23.71
N TYR A 388 3.24 6.15 23.06
CA TYR A 388 4.43 6.94 22.79
C TYR A 388 5.12 7.39 24.08
N LEU A 389 4.36 7.88 25.08
CA LEU A 389 4.90 8.29 26.38
C LEU A 389 5.32 7.10 27.27
N MET A 390 4.65 5.95 27.19
CA MET A 390 5.09 4.73 27.88
C MET A 390 6.46 4.26 27.41
N ARG A 391 6.77 4.49 26.13
CA ARG A 391 8.03 4.08 25.51
C ARG A 391 9.15 5.11 25.66
N ASN A 392 8.80 6.39 25.75
CA ASN A 392 9.76 7.49 25.70
C ASN A 392 9.73 8.29 26.99
N GLU A 393 10.88 8.34 27.67
CA GLU A 393 11.02 9.09 28.90
C GLU A 393 11.10 10.60 28.63
N TYR A 394 10.33 11.36 29.41
CA TYR A 394 10.36 12.81 29.43
C TYR A 394 10.25 13.30 30.88
N SER A 395 10.94 14.40 31.19
CA SER A 395 10.84 15.06 32.50
C SER A 395 9.45 15.65 32.74
N ARG A 396 8.87 16.23 31.68
CA ARG A 396 7.51 16.77 31.64
C ARG A 396 7.01 16.92 30.21
N VAL A 397 5.71 17.09 30.06
CA VAL A 397 5.04 17.41 28.79
C VAL A 397 4.51 18.84 28.82
N ILE A 398 4.86 19.62 27.80
CA ILE A 398 4.31 20.96 27.57
C ILE A 398 3.30 20.84 26.43
N ALA A 399 2.01 20.87 26.79
CA ALA A 399 0.90 20.83 25.86
C ALA A 399 0.64 22.24 25.28
N HIS A 400 1.25 22.51 24.12
CA HIS A 400 1.04 23.75 23.37
C HIS A 400 0.04 23.54 22.24
N VAL A 401 -1.19 23.17 22.62
CA VAL A 401 -2.26 22.80 21.69
C VAL A 401 -3.56 23.55 22.01
N PRO A 402 -4.45 23.78 21.01
CA PRO A 402 -5.78 24.32 21.27
C PRO A 402 -6.60 23.37 22.15
N ASP A 403 -7.47 23.91 23.01
CA ASP A 403 -8.31 23.13 23.93
C ASP A 403 -9.17 22.09 23.20
N ARG A 404 -9.82 22.48 22.10
CA ARG A 404 -10.76 21.61 21.40
C ARG A 404 -10.06 20.54 20.58
N GLY A 405 -10.44 19.28 20.81
CA GLY A 405 -9.88 18.11 20.12
C GLY A 405 -8.47 17.75 20.59
N TYR A 406 -7.50 18.66 20.42
CA TYR A 406 -6.12 18.41 20.86
C TYR A 406 -5.96 18.46 22.38
N GLY A 407 -6.55 19.46 23.05
CA GLY A 407 -6.59 19.52 24.52
C GLY A 407 -7.28 18.30 25.11
N GLU A 408 -8.42 17.88 24.55
CA GLU A 408 -9.12 16.64 24.95
C GLU A 408 -8.25 15.37 24.84
N ILE A 409 -7.39 15.28 23.81
CA ILE A 409 -6.40 14.21 23.68
C ILE A 409 -5.38 14.30 24.83
N CYS A 410 -4.82 15.47 25.07
CA CYS A 410 -3.82 15.70 26.11
C CYS A 410 -4.38 15.43 27.51
N GLU A 411 -5.55 15.98 27.87
CA GLU A 411 -6.20 15.80 29.17
C GLU A 411 -6.46 14.32 29.49
N ARG A 412 -6.89 13.57 28.47
CA ARG A 412 -7.11 12.12 28.61
C ARG A 412 -5.82 11.38 28.92
N VAL A 413 -4.72 11.74 28.26
CA VAL A 413 -3.42 11.10 28.46
C VAL A 413 -2.77 11.55 29.76
N ASP A 414 -2.86 12.83 30.10
CA ASP A 414 -2.44 13.44 31.37
C ASP A 414 -3.06 12.70 32.56
N SER A 415 -4.36 12.39 32.48
CA SER A 415 -5.07 11.60 33.49
C SER A 415 -4.63 10.13 33.58
N ALA A 416 -3.90 9.61 32.58
CA ALA A 416 -3.52 8.21 32.46
C ALA A 416 -2.00 7.96 32.61
N THR A 417 -1.20 9.01 32.77
CA THR A 417 0.27 8.93 32.84
C THR A 417 0.80 9.56 34.13
N THR A 418 2.04 9.24 34.48
CA THR A 418 2.74 9.82 35.64
C THR A 418 3.57 11.05 35.27
N VAL A 419 3.78 11.31 33.98
CA VAL A 419 4.55 12.47 33.50
C VAL A 419 3.66 13.71 33.63
N SER A 420 4.15 14.78 34.27
CA SER A 420 3.37 16.00 34.48
C SER A 420 3.13 16.78 33.18
N PHE A 421 1.90 17.27 32.99
CA PHE A 421 1.54 18.15 31.88
C PHE A 421 1.45 19.62 32.31
N GLU A 422 1.93 20.51 31.43
CA GLU A 422 1.77 21.96 31.53
C GLU A 422 1.12 22.51 30.25
N TYR A 423 0.02 23.24 30.38
CA TYR A 423 -0.74 23.80 29.26
C TYR A 423 -0.38 25.27 29.08
N THR A 424 -0.07 25.68 27.84
CA THR A 424 0.49 27.03 27.57
C THR A 424 -0.35 27.88 26.62
N VAL A 425 -1.38 27.31 25.99
CA VAL A 425 -2.20 28.02 25.00
C VAL A 425 -3.33 28.77 25.69
N VAL A 426 -3.51 30.02 25.27
CA VAL A 426 -4.69 30.85 25.56
C VAL A 426 -5.33 31.20 24.21
N ASP A 427 -6.58 30.77 24.02
CA ASP A 427 -7.40 30.88 22.80
C ASP A 427 -6.82 30.21 21.53
N ASN A 428 -5.62 30.60 21.11
CA ASN A 428 -4.97 30.10 19.90
C ASN A 428 -3.45 29.93 20.11
N PRO A 429 -2.85 28.82 19.61
CA PRO A 429 -1.42 28.55 19.81
C PRO A 429 -0.46 29.62 19.27
N THR A 430 -0.84 30.35 18.22
CA THR A 430 0.04 31.34 17.59
C THR A 430 -0.20 32.77 18.06
N THR A 431 -1.00 32.99 19.11
CA THR A 431 -1.12 34.32 19.71
C THR A 431 0.16 34.70 20.44
N THR A 432 0.44 36.01 20.53
CA THR A 432 1.60 36.52 21.25
C THR A 432 1.63 36.03 22.70
N GLU A 433 0.48 35.94 23.35
CA GLU A 433 0.34 35.44 24.72
C GLU A 433 0.72 33.96 24.83
N SER A 434 0.13 33.09 24.00
CA SER A 434 0.45 31.66 23.96
C SER A 434 1.93 31.41 23.68
N LEU A 435 2.52 32.12 22.72
CA LEU A 435 3.94 32.00 22.39
C LEU A 435 4.84 32.48 23.54
N THR A 436 4.45 33.55 24.25
CA THR A 436 5.17 34.05 25.43
C THR A 436 5.11 33.06 26.58
N ASN A 437 3.96 32.41 26.81
CA ASN A 437 3.81 31.35 27.80
C ASN A 437 4.73 30.17 27.46
N LEU A 438 4.71 29.70 26.21
CA LEU A 438 5.58 28.63 25.74
C LEU A 438 7.07 28.97 25.94
N MET A 439 7.48 30.19 25.59
CA MET A 439 8.85 30.67 25.80
C MET A 439 9.23 30.68 27.28
N SER A 440 8.34 31.14 28.15
CA SER A 440 8.57 31.26 29.59
C SER A 440 8.63 29.89 30.27
N THR A 441 7.76 28.94 29.90
CA THR A 441 7.77 27.56 30.42
C THR A 441 9.04 26.79 30.07
N LEU A 442 9.69 27.16 28.96
CA LEU A 442 10.97 26.61 28.52
C LEU A 442 12.17 27.44 29.00
N GLU A 443 11.96 28.50 29.80
CA GLU A 443 13.06 29.28 30.34
C GLU A 443 13.88 28.43 31.33
N GLY A 444 15.21 28.51 31.25
CA GLY A 444 16.12 27.68 32.05
C GLY A 444 16.48 26.32 31.45
N GLU A 445 15.71 25.81 30.48
CA GLU A 445 16.01 24.54 29.81
C GLU A 445 17.28 24.62 28.93
N SER A 446 18.05 23.53 28.93
CA SER A 446 19.25 23.40 28.10
C SER A 446 18.89 23.36 26.62
N ARG A 447 19.73 23.97 25.78
CA ARG A 447 19.56 23.92 24.33
C ARG A 447 20.32 22.75 23.74
N TYR A 448 19.63 21.87 23.01
CA TYR A 448 20.30 20.90 22.16
C TYR A 448 20.91 21.59 20.92
N SER A 449 21.97 21.01 20.38
CA SER A 449 22.66 21.59 19.24
C SER A 449 21.96 21.29 17.91
N LYS A 450 22.24 22.09 16.88
CA LYS A 450 21.79 21.76 15.51
C LYS A 450 22.34 20.40 15.05
N ARG A 451 23.60 20.09 15.38
CA ARG A 451 24.25 18.82 15.02
C ARG A 451 23.52 17.65 15.69
N GLU A 452 23.25 17.76 16.98
CA GLU A 452 22.50 16.77 17.76
C GLU A 452 21.11 16.51 17.14
N ARG A 453 20.36 17.57 16.80
CA ARG A 453 19.08 17.43 16.09
C ARG A 453 19.23 16.65 14.77
N GLN A 454 20.24 16.97 13.98
CA GLN A 454 20.48 16.29 12.70
C GLN A 454 20.83 14.81 12.89
N HIS A 455 21.62 14.47 13.92
CA HIS A 455 21.94 13.09 14.26
C HIS A 455 20.68 12.34 14.72
N ASN A 456 19.86 12.95 15.58
CA ASN A 456 18.61 12.35 16.06
C ASN A 456 17.64 12.09 14.90
N ILE A 457 17.55 12.99 13.90
CA ILE A 457 16.78 12.76 12.67
C ILE A 457 17.22 11.47 11.97
N ILE A 458 18.53 11.32 11.72
CA ILE A 458 19.07 10.14 11.05
C ILE A 458 18.79 8.86 11.86
N LYS A 459 19.05 8.88 13.17
CA LYS A 459 18.85 7.71 14.03
C LYS A 459 17.37 7.32 14.15
N ALA A 460 16.46 8.28 14.29
CA ALA A 460 15.03 8.02 14.35
C ALA A 460 14.48 7.48 13.02
N MET A 461 14.93 8.00 11.88
CA MET A 461 14.59 7.44 10.56
C MET A 461 15.11 6.00 10.43
N THR A 462 16.31 5.73 10.96
CA THR A 462 16.90 4.38 10.98
C THR A 462 16.07 3.43 11.84
N ASP A 463 15.65 3.86 13.05
CA ASP A 463 14.76 3.07 13.90
C ASP A 463 13.45 2.73 13.18
N TYR A 464 12.84 3.73 12.52
CA TYR A 464 11.60 3.54 11.80
C TYR A 464 11.72 2.59 10.59
N GLN A 465 12.88 2.60 9.91
CA GLN A 465 13.09 1.74 8.74
C GLN A 465 13.45 0.31 9.12
N PHE A 466 14.37 0.14 10.07
CA PHE A 466 15.06 -1.13 10.33
C PHE A 466 14.74 -1.75 11.68
N GLY A 467 13.97 -1.06 12.52
CA GLY A 467 13.45 -1.60 13.77
C GLY A 467 14.03 -0.96 15.03
N ASN A 468 13.63 -1.51 16.17
CA ASN A 468 13.96 -0.97 17.47
C ASN A 468 15.48 -0.81 17.66
N ASN A 469 15.91 0.38 18.11
CA ASN A 469 17.31 0.71 18.41
C ASN A 469 18.29 0.60 17.21
N ALA A 470 17.78 0.52 15.99
CA ALA A 470 18.62 0.42 14.80
C ALA A 470 19.52 1.66 14.63
N GLY A 471 19.03 2.85 14.96
CA GLY A 471 19.80 4.09 14.84
C GLY A 471 21.00 4.20 15.78
N GLU A 472 20.96 3.58 16.96
CA GLU A 472 22.15 3.54 17.84
C GLU A 472 23.10 2.42 17.40
N THR A 473 22.55 1.24 17.13
CA THR A 473 23.33 0.05 16.81
C THR A 473 24.10 0.21 15.49
N LEU A 474 23.45 0.74 14.45
CA LEU A 474 24.03 0.87 13.13
C LEU A 474 25.21 1.86 13.07
N PHE A 475 25.15 2.92 13.86
CA PHE A 475 26.13 4.01 13.85
C PHE A 475 27.02 4.02 15.10
N ALA A 476 27.07 2.93 15.88
CA ALA A 476 27.81 2.86 17.14
C ALA A 476 29.31 3.14 16.95
N ASP A 477 29.90 2.61 15.88
CA ASP A 477 31.34 2.72 15.60
C ASP A 477 31.70 3.82 14.58
N ALA A 478 30.72 4.59 14.11
CA ALA A 478 30.92 5.66 13.13
C ALA A 478 31.13 7.02 13.80
N ASP A 479 32.11 7.82 13.33
CA ASP A 479 32.12 9.26 13.65
C ASP A 479 31.07 9.97 12.78
N LEU A 480 29.83 9.89 13.26
CA LEU A 480 28.67 10.36 12.53
C LEU A 480 28.77 11.86 12.23
N GLN A 481 28.78 12.18 10.94
CA GLN A 481 28.67 13.54 10.44
C GLN A 481 27.51 13.66 9.45
N THR A 482 26.74 14.74 9.60
CA THR A 482 25.70 15.11 8.63
C THR A 482 26.15 16.31 7.82
N THR A 483 26.15 16.16 6.50
CA THR A 483 26.42 17.25 5.54
C THR A 483 25.14 17.63 4.77
N SER A 484 25.22 18.69 3.95
CA SER A 484 24.08 19.29 3.24
C SER A 484 23.06 19.96 4.16
N GLN A 485 22.07 20.63 3.57
CA GLN A 485 21.00 21.29 4.31
C GLN A 485 19.78 20.36 4.41
N TYR A 486 19.14 20.35 5.58
CA TYR A 486 17.84 19.72 5.76
C TYR A 486 16.84 20.29 4.74
N PRO A 487 15.99 19.48 4.08
CA PRO A 487 15.68 18.06 4.35
C PRO A 487 16.57 17.03 3.62
N LYS A 488 17.66 17.43 2.96
CA LYS A 488 18.49 16.55 2.10
C LYS A 488 19.81 16.17 2.76
N LEU A 489 19.77 15.81 4.05
CA LEU A 489 20.99 15.48 4.80
C LEU A 489 21.68 14.25 4.20
N ARG A 490 23.01 14.27 4.20
CA ARG A 490 23.86 13.13 3.84
C ARG A 490 24.64 12.69 5.07
N VAL A 491 24.67 11.38 5.29
CA VAL A 491 25.34 10.73 6.40
C VAL A 491 26.73 10.30 5.96
N ARG A 492 27.75 10.68 6.72
CA ARG A 492 29.15 10.31 6.49
C ARG A 492 29.77 9.79 7.77
N ASP A 493 30.70 8.86 7.62
CA ASP A 493 31.65 8.50 8.67
C ASP A 493 32.94 9.30 8.45
N ALA A 494 33.35 10.06 9.46
CA ALA A 494 34.55 10.89 9.39
C ALA A 494 35.83 10.14 9.80
N ALA A 495 35.73 8.94 10.38
CA ALA A 495 36.90 8.13 10.71
C ALA A 495 37.58 7.58 9.44
N THR A 496 36.83 7.37 8.37
CA THR A 496 37.31 6.86 7.07
C THR A 496 37.78 8.01 6.16
N VAL A 497 39.01 8.48 6.39
CA VAL A 497 39.65 9.54 5.60
C VAL A 497 40.57 8.96 4.53
N GLU A 498 40.03 8.31 3.50
CA GLU A 498 40.85 7.91 2.33
C GLU A 498 41.07 9.08 1.35
N THR A 499 40.19 10.09 1.34
CA THR A 499 40.19 11.16 0.32
C THR A 499 40.14 12.59 0.87
N GLY A 500 40.25 12.77 2.20
CA GLY A 500 40.13 14.08 2.85
C GLY A 500 38.68 14.53 3.10
N GLU A 501 37.69 13.84 2.54
CA GLU A 501 36.29 13.91 2.98
C GLU A 501 35.83 12.53 3.49
N GLY A 502 35.15 12.46 4.63
CA GLY A 502 34.67 11.19 5.21
C GLY A 502 33.77 10.38 4.26
N GLN A 503 33.76 9.06 4.40
CA GLN A 503 33.03 8.14 3.51
C GLN A 503 31.51 8.30 3.67
N GLN A 504 30.79 8.49 2.56
CA GLN A 504 29.32 8.61 2.61
C GLN A 504 28.67 7.24 2.84
N LEU A 505 27.83 7.18 3.88
CA LEU A 505 27.08 5.99 4.27
C LEU A 505 25.66 5.99 3.69
N ALA A 506 24.95 7.12 3.79
CA ALA A 506 23.55 7.22 3.37
C ALA A 506 23.16 8.65 2.97
N ALA A 507 21.98 8.80 2.38
CA ALA A 507 21.32 10.08 2.16
C ALA A 507 19.82 10.00 2.44
N ILE A 508 19.24 11.09 2.97
CA ILE A 508 17.79 11.21 3.11
C ILE A 508 17.15 11.37 1.73
N VAL A 509 16.13 10.55 1.46
CA VAL A 509 15.21 10.75 0.35
C VAL A 509 14.01 11.55 0.84
N SER A 510 14.05 12.87 0.63
CA SER A 510 13.13 13.83 1.24
C SER A 510 11.68 13.77 0.73
N GLN A 511 11.41 13.00 -0.33
CA GLN A 511 10.07 12.86 -0.91
C GLN A 511 9.16 11.92 -0.10
N TYR A 512 9.74 11.02 0.70
CA TYR A 512 8.99 10.02 1.50
C TYR A 512 9.75 9.54 2.74
N GLY A 513 10.86 10.21 3.09
CA GLY A 513 11.55 10.10 4.38
C GLY A 513 12.13 8.73 4.68
N VAL A 514 13.04 8.28 3.82
CA VAL A 514 13.85 7.07 4.03
C VAL A 514 15.34 7.37 3.86
N LEU A 515 16.20 6.59 4.51
CA LEU A 515 17.63 6.57 4.23
C LEU A 515 17.90 5.63 3.06
N ALA A 516 18.61 6.17 2.07
CA ALA A 516 19.16 5.43 0.94
C ALA A 516 20.67 5.21 1.19
N PHE A 517 21.08 3.96 1.34
CA PHE A 517 22.47 3.59 1.60
C PHE A 517 23.34 3.59 0.33
N THR A 518 24.62 3.90 0.54
CA THR A 518 25.72 3.61 -0.38
C THR A 518 26.22 2.17 -0.15
N LEU A 519 27.19 1.69 -0.94
CA LEU A 519 27.85 0.41 -0.65
C LEU A 519 28.55 0.39 0.72
N ALA A 520 29.10 1.53 1.15
CA ALA A 520 29.74 1.63 2.46
C ALA A 520 28.71 1.54 3.59
N GLY A 521 27.58 2.25 3.46
CA GLY A 521 26.48 2.15 4.41
C GLY A 521 25.86 0.75 4.44
N ALA A 522 25.73 0.09 3.29
CA ALA A 522 25.25 -1.29 3.21
C ALA A 522 26.17 -2.26 3.94
N ARG A 523 27.50 -2.15 3.76
CA ARG A 523 28.48 -2.98 4.51
C ARG A 523 28.44 -2.72 6.00
N MET A 524 28.28 -1.46 6.40
CA MET A 524 28.14 -1.11 7.81
C MET A 524 26.87 -1.74 8.40
N TRP A 525 25.76 -1.71 7.67
CA TRP A 525 24.52 -2.38 8.06
C TRP A 525 24.68 -3.89 8.17
N ASP A 526 25.27 -4.51 7.16
CA ASP A 526 25.55 -5.94 7.07
C ASP A 526 26.43 -6.47 8.21
N ASN A 527 27.40 -5.66 8.66
CA ASN A 527 28.31 -6.00 9.75
C ASN A 527 27.76 -5.64 11.15
N SER A 528 26.56 -5.06 11.22
CA SER A 528 25.93 -4.66 12.49
C SER A 528 24.93 -5.70 12.99
N ASP A 529 24.53 -5.59 14.26
CA ASP A 529 23.47 -6.43 14.84
C ASP A 529 22.06 -5.99 14.42
N VAL A 530 21.92 -4.99 13.54
CA VAL A 530 20.61 -4.55 13.03
C VAL A 530 20.11 -5.54 11.99
N ALA A 531 18.87 -6.00 12.16
CA ALA A 531 18.23 -6.90 11.21
C ALA A 531 18.34 -6.37 9.77
N THR A 532 18.96 -7.18 8.91
CA THR A 532 19.07 -6.90 7.48
C THR A 532 17.86 -7.41 6.72
N LYS A 533 17.59 -6.82 5.56
CA LYS A 533 16.67 -7.39 4.58
C LYS A 533 17.46 -7.84 3.36
N ARG A 534 17.57 -9.14 3.15
CA ARG A 534 18.41 -9.75 2.11
C ARG A 534 17.59 -10.28 0.95
N VAL A 535 18.20 -10.15 -0.22
CA VAL A 535 17.77 -10.78 -1.47
C VAL A 535 18.98 -11.53 -2.01
N GLU A 536 18.89 -12.85 -2.05
CA GLU A 536 19.89 -13.72 -2.64
C GLU A 536 19.67 -13.82 -4.15
N ILE A 537 20.73 -13.62 -4.94
CA ILE A 537 20.69 -13.72 -6.39
C ILE A 537 21.61 -14.82 -6.90
N ASP A 538 21.30 -15.34 -8.08
CA ASP A 538 22.08 -16.38 -8.75
C ASP A 538 23.48 -15.87 -9.19
N GLN A 539 24.26 -16.72 -9.87
CA GLN A 539 25.67 -16.49 -10.23
C GLN A 539 25.87 -15.47 -11.36
N PHE A 540 25.47 -14.22 -11.14
CA PHE A 540 25.70 -13.10 -12.06
C PHE A 540 26.00 -11.79 -11.33
N VAL A 541 26.50 -10.80 -12.08
CA VAL A 541 26.68 -9.42 -11.60
C VAL A 541 25.62 -8.54 -12.27
N PRO A 542 24.65 -7.98 -11.51
CA PRO A 542 23.64 -7.11 -12.10
C PRO A 542 24.26 -5.84 -12.70
N HIS A 543 24.04 -5.60 -13.99
CA HIS A 543 24.38 -4.34 -14.67
C HIS A 543 23.23 -3.32 -14.64
N GLY A 544 22.04 -3.75 -14.18
CA GLY A 544 20.85 -2.93 -14.02
C GLY A 544 20.06 -3.38 -12.78
N ASN A 545 18.73 -3.36 -12.88
CA ASN A 545 17.86 -3.87 -11.82
C ASN A 545 17.87 -5.40 -11.79
N VAL A 546 17.57 -5.98 -10.62
CA VAL A 546 17.43 -7.43 -10.46
C VAL A 546 15.98 -7.79 -10.76
N LEU A 547 15.79 -8.69 -11.72
CA LEU A 547 14.49 -9.25 -12.07
C LEU A 547 14.22 -10.48 -11.20
N ALA A 548 12.94 -10.77 -10.94
CA ALA A 548 12.50 -11.91 -10.14
C ALA A 548 13.15 -13.26 -10.52
N PRO A 549 13.29 -13.66 -11.81
CA PRO A 549 13.90 -14.95 -12.15
C PRO A 549 15.41 -15.05 -11.82
N GLY A 550 16.07 -13.95 -11.47
CA GLY A 550 17.44 -13.96 -10.96
C GLY A 550 17.55 -14.04 -9.44
N ILE A 551 16.43 -14.07 -8.73
CA ILE A 551 16.35 -14.13 -7.26
C ILE A 551 16.17 -15.59 -6.84
N VAL A 552 17.03 -16.05 -5.94
CA VAL A 552 17.02 -17.43 -5.41
C VAL A 552 16.26 -17.50 -4.09
N ASP A 553 16.43 -16.49 -3.23
CA ASP A 553 15.76 -16.38 -1.94
C ASP A 553 15.60 -14.91 -1.52
N ALA A 554 14.62 -14.63 -0.66
CA ALA A 554 14.37 -13.28 -0.14
C ALA A 554 13.67 -13.29 1.23
N ASP A 555 14.07 -12.37 2.11
CA ASP A 555 13.43 -12.25 3.43
C ASP A 555 11.93 -11.91 3.32
N THR A 556 11.08 -12.73 3.95
CA THR A 556 9.61 -12.60 3.87
C THR A 556 9.07 -11.30 4.50
N GLU A 557 9.86 -10.62 5.33
CA GLU A 557 9.55 -9.32 5.93
C GLU A 557 9.74 -8.14 4.96
N ILE A 558 10.35 -8.37 3.79
CA ILE A 558 10.48 -7.36 2.74
C ILE A 558 9.10 -6.90 2.26
N ARG A 559 8.95 -5.59 2.12
CA ARG A 559 7.83 -4.88 1.51
C ARG A 559 8.33 -4.03 0.36
N VAL A 560 7.43 -3.75 -0.59
CA VAL A 560 7.72 -2.82 -1.68
C VAL A 560 8.16 -1.46 -1.10
N GLY A 561 9.32 -0.99 -1.54
CA GLY A 561 9.92 0.26 -1.08
C GLY A 561 10.99 0.10 0.00
N ASP A 562 11.14 -1.08 0.60
CA ASP A 562 12.21 -1.35 1.56
C ASP A 562 13.59 -1.23 0.92
N GLU A 563 14.54 -0.78 1.73
CA GLU A 563 15.95 -0.86 1.42
C GLU A 563 16.42 -2.30 1.65
N VAL A 564 17.14 -2.88 0.69
CA VAL A 564 17.57 -4.29 0.73
C VAL A 564 19.03 -4.45 0.33
N ILE A 565 19.71 -5.40 0.99
CA ILE A 565 21.01 -5.90 0.59
C ILE A 565 20.79 -6.97 -0.47
N VAL A 566 21.51 -6.87 -1.58
CA VAL A 566 21.48 -7.85 -2.67
C VAL A 566 22.82 -8.57 -2.69
N GLU A 567 22.78 -9.89 -2.56
CA GLU A 567 23.98 -10.69 -2.43
C GLU A 567 23.92 -11.93 -3.32
N GLY A 568 25.01 -12.22 -4.02
CA GLY A 568 25.21 -13.47 -4.74
C GLY A 568 26.66 -13.93 -4.62
N SER A 569 26.99 -15.02 -5.29
CA SER A 569 28.37 -15.56 -5.32
C SER A 569 29.37 -14.58 -5.94
N GLN A 570 28.93 -13.77 -6.92
CA GLN A 570 29.78 -12.84 -7.68
C GLN A 570 29.49 -11.36 -7.38
N ALA A 571 28.46 -11.05 -6.60
CA ALA A 571 27.95 -9.69 -6.48
C ALA A 571 27.55 -9.33 -5.05
N TYR A 572 27.69 -8.05 -4.73
CA TYR A 572 27.22 -7.46 -3.48
C TYR A 572 26.74 -6.03 -3.74
N GLY A 573 25.54 -5.71 -3.31
CA GLY A 573 24.91 -4.43 -3.59
C GLY A 573 23.82 -4.04 -2.61
N VAL A 574 23.26 -2.87 -2.88
CA VAL A 574 22.12 -2.33 -2.15
C VAL A 574 21.15 -1.70 -3.13
N GLY A 575 19.87 -1.88 -2.86
CA GLY A 575 18.80 -1.41 -3.71
C GLY A 575 17.51 -1.22 -2.95
N ARG A 576 16.44 -1.05 -3.72
CA ARG A 576 15.08 -0.92 -3.20
C ARG A 576 14.19 -2.01 -3.75
N ALA A 577 13.52 -2.73 -2.85
CA ALA A 577 12.53 -3.73 -3.20
C ALA A 577 11.40 -3.13 -4.04
N GLN A 578 11.09 -3.78 -5.16
CA GLN A 578 9.91 -3.51 -6.00
C GLN A 578 8.80 -4.56 -5.79
N MET A 579 9.12 -5.68 -5.13
CA MET A 579 8.21 -6.75 -4.73
C MET A 579 8.24 -6.94 -3.21
N PHE A 580 7.22 -7.59 -2.63
CA PHE A 580 7.35 -8.10 -1.25
C PHE A 580 8.13 -9.42 -1.25
N GLY A 581 8.72 -9.82 -0.12
CA GLY A 581 9.68 -10.95 -0.08
C GLY A 581 9.18 -12.24 -0.74
N ALA A 582 7.99 -12.72 -0.36
CA ALA A 582 7.41 -13.92 -0.97
C ALA A 582 7.15 -13.77 -2.49
N GLU A 583 6.78 -12.58 -2.98
CA GLU A 583 6.61 -12.33 -4.42
C GLU A 583 7.94 -12.41 -5.17
N MET A 584 9.06 -12.04 -4.55
CA MET A 584 10.38 -12.15 -5.18
C MET A 584 10.79 -13.59 -5.47
N ILE A 585 10.33 -14.54 -4.63
CA ILE A 585 10.65 -15.96 -4.74
C ILE A 585 9.63 -16.66 -5.66
N GLU A 586 8.35 -16.34 -5.49
CA GLU A 586 7.25 -16.97 -6.24
C GLU A 586 7.18 -16.51 -7.70
N SER A 587 7.59 -15.28 -8.00
CA SER A 587 7.42 -14.70 -9.33
C SER A 587 8.54 -15.09 -10.28
N THR A 588 8.18 -15.42 -11.51
CA THR A 588 9.10 -15.78 -12.58
C THR A 588 9.52 -14.55 -13.39
N ARG A 589 8.84 -13.41 -13.22
CA ARG A 589 9.02 -12.18 -14.03
C ARG A 589 8.77 -10.90 -13.21
N GLY A 590 9.19 -9.77 -13.77
CA GLY A 590 9.07 -8.44 -13.18
C GLY A 590 10.32 -7.99 -12.43
N GLU A 591 10.37 -6.70 -12.10
CA GLU A 591 11.48 -6.11 -11.32
C GLU A 591 11.34 -6.48 -9.84
N GLY A 592 12.31 -7.21 -9.30
CA GLY A 592 12.35 -7.56 -7.87
C GLY A 592 13.06 -6.49 -7.05
N VAL A 593 14.23 -6.02 -7.51
CA VAL A 593 15.00 -4.98 -6.82
C VAL A 593 15.52 -3.93 -7.78
N LYS A 594 15.22 -2.67 -7.49
CA LYS A 594 15.82 -1.51 -8.14
C LYS A 594 17.20 -1.24 -7.54
N ILE A 595 18.26 -1.59 -8.26
CA ILE A 595 19.63 -1.48 -7.76
C ILE A 595 20.07 0.00 -7.71
N ARG A 596 20.70 0.40 -6.60
CA ARG A 596 21.32 1.72 -6.48
C ARG A 596 22.82 1.65 -6.64
N HIS A 597 23.45 0.69 -5.96
CA HIS A 597 24.88 0.45 -6.07
C HIS A 597 25.15 -1.05 -6.07
N MET A 598 26.12 -1.46 -6.88
CA MET A 598 26.55 -2.84 -7.03
C MET A 598 28.07 -2.90 -7.14
N ARG A 599 28.66 -3.97 -6.61
CA ARG A 599 30.08 -4.30 -6.80
C ARG A 599 30.22 -5.79 -7.09
N GLN A 600 31.16 -6.12 -7.96
CA GLN A 600 31.64 -7.49 -8.11
C GLN A 600 32.40 -7.92 -6.85
N LYS A 601 32.25 -9.19 -6.44
CA LYS A 601 32.96 -9.79 -5.32
C LYS A 601 34.38 -10.20 -5.69
#